data_AF-A0A9X8CP57-F1
#
_entry.id   AF-A0A9X8CP57-F1
#
_cell.length_a   1.000
_cell.length_b   1.000
_cell.length_c   1.000
_cell.angle_alpha   90.00
_cell.angle_beta   90.00
_cell.angle_gamma   90.00
#
_symmetry.space_group_name_H-M   'P 1'
#
loop_
_entity.id
_entity.type
_entity.pdbx_description
1 polymer ?
#
loop_
_entity_poly.entity_id
_entity_poly.type
_entity_poly.pdbx_seq_one_letter_code
_entity_poly.pdbx_strand_id
1 'polypeptide(L)'
;MATERDRRREAYVEKARAELSGLAARGVRMGGNAFSAVVLAKGDLSPEEQAGAELLSGPDGVALRKSLAKLGYEPEDWCTICLPEPGSLGALPTPLVREALTALDPATLVCCDEAAAQAVRDAYADDLAELQSFQEAMLEPGYVVYVRGVRVLALGGFASALGDQRQKQLMWARLKQIPPLGEPF
;
A
#
# COMPACT_ATOMS: atom_id res chain seq x y z
N MET A 1 -15.34 4.46 35.72
CA MET A 1 -13.93 4.90 35.56
C MET A 1 -13.31 4.04 34.47
N ALA A 2 -12.58 4.64 33.53
CA ALA A 2 -11.86 3.87 32.51
C ALA A 2 -10.87 2.92 33.18
N THR A 3 -10.82 1.66 32.72
CA THR A 3 -9.89 0.66 33.26
C THR A 3 -8.46 0.98 32.82
N GLU A 4 -7.46 0.38 33.47
CA GLU A 4 -6.06 0.53 33.06
C GLU A 4 -5.82 0.05 31.62
N ARG A 5 -6.57 -0.97 31.19
CA ARG A 5 -6.58 -1.46 29.81
C ARG A 5 -7.09 -0.41 28.83
N ASP A 6 -8.16 0.31 29.19
CA ASP A 6 -8.73 1.36 28.35
C ASP A 6 -7.75 2.53 28.19
N ARG A 7 -7.12 2.97 29.30
CA ARG A 7 -6.10 4.03 29.27
C ARG A 7 -4.90 3.66 28.40
N ARG A 8 -4.43 2.40 28.50
CA ARG A 8 -3.31 1.93 27.69
C ARG A 8 -3.68 1.87 26.20
N ARG A 9 -4.89 1.40 25.87
CA ARG A 9 -5.40 1.41 24.48
C ARG A 9 -5.47 2.84 23.93
N GLU A 10 -6.00 3.76 24.70
CA GLU A 10 -6.11 5.17 24.32
C GLU A 10 -4.73 5.80 24.09
N ALA A 11 -3.75 5.53 24.96
CA ALA A 11 -2.38 6.00 24.78
C ALA A 11 -1.73 5.48 23.48
N TYR A 12 -1.96 4.23 23.10
CA TYR A 12 -1.48 3.68 21.82
C TYR A 12 -2.14 4.36 20.62
N VAL A 13 -3.45 4.61 20.69
CA VAL A 13 -4.17 5.30 19.61
C VAL A 13 -3.67 6.74 19.46
N GLU A 14 -3.46 7.46 20.56
CA GLU A 14 -2.93 8.83 20.51
C GLU A 14 -1.49 8.89 20.00
N LYS A 15 -0.65 7.92 20.38
CA LYS A 15 0.69 7.78 19.81
C LYS A 15 0.63 7.60 18.29
N ALA A 16 -0.17 6.63 17.81
CA ALA A 16 -0.31 6.36 16.38
C ALA A 16 -0.85 7.60 15.64
N ARG A 17 -1.84 8.29 16.22
CA ARG A 17 -2.37 9.55 15.66
C ARG A 17 -1.29 10.62 15.54
N ALA A 18 -0.44 10.78 16.55
CA ALA A 18 0.64 11.76 16.53
C ALA A 18 1.69 11.42 15.44
N GLU A 19 2.09 10.16 15.34
CA GLU A 19 3.03 9.68 14.31
C GLU A 19 2.48 9.92 12.89
N LEU A 20 1.23 9.49 12.63
CA LEU A 20 0.60 9.65 11.32
C LEU A 20 0.34 11.13 10.97
N SER A 21 0.01 11.96 11.96
CA SER A 21 -0.15 13.41 11.76
C SER A 21 1.18 14.07 11.41
N GLY A 22 2.29 13.62 12.02
CA GLY A 22 3.64 14.08 11.68
C GLY A 22 4.04 13.72 10.25
N LEU A 23 3.70 12.51 9.80
CA LEU A 23 3.89 12.08 8.41
C LEU A 23 3.05 12.91 7.43
N ALA A 24 1.78 13.17 7.76
CA ALA A 24 0.90 14.00 6.94
C ALA A 24 1.42 15.45 6.81
N ALA A 25 1.94 16.03 7.91
CA ALA A 25 2.56 17.35 7.89
C ALA A 25 3.82 17.42 7.00
N ARG A 26 4.47 16.28 6.76
CA ARG A 26 5.62 16.13 5.86
C ARG A 26 5.23 15.75 4.42
N GLY A 27 3.93 15.77 4.10
CA GLY A 27 3.41 15.56 2.75
C GLY A 27 2.98 14.12 2.44
N VAL A 28 3.04 13.19 3.40
CA VAL A 28 2.55 11.83 3.18
C VAL A 28 1.02 11.84 3.11
N ARG A 29 0.46 11.43 1.98
CA ARG A 29 -0.99 11.32 1.81
C ARG A 29 -1.43 9.88 2.04
N MET A 30 -2.24 9.67 3.07
CA MET A 30 -2.77 8.37 3.46
C MET A 30 -4.29 8.43 3.64
N GLY A 31 -4.95 7.28 3.55
CA GLY A 31 -6.39 7.14 3.79
C GLY A 31 -6.74 5.76 4.38
N GLY A 32 -7.98 5.63 4.86
CA GLY A 32 -8.49 4.40 5.43
C GLY A 32 -8.01 4.08 6.86
N ASN A 33 -7.94 2.79 7.19
CA ASN A 33 -7.54 2.27 8.49
C ASN A 33 -6.03 2.03 8.55
N ALA A 34 -5.31 2.82 9.36
CA ALA A 34 -3.87 2.69 9.52
C ALA A 34 -3.41 1.39 10.21
N PHE A 35 -4.32 0.65 10.86
CA PHE A 35 -4.02 -0.65 11.47
C PHE A 35 -4.28 -1.84 10.52
N SER A 36 -4.52 -1.56 9.23
CA SER A 36 -4.82 -2.61 8.28
C SER A 36 -3.63 -3.48 7.94
N ALA A 37 -3.88 -4.78 7.81
CA ALA A 37 -2.88 -5.73 7.36
C ALA A 37 -2.47 -5.51 5.89
N VAL A 38 -3.28 -4.76 5.12
CA VAL A 38 -3.02 -4.45 3.71
C VAL A 38 -2.98 -2.95 3.44
N VAL A 39 -1.87 -2.51 2.82
CA VAL A 39 -1.69 -1.13 2.32
C VAL A 39 -1.71 -1.15 0.79
N LEU A 40 -2.51 -0.26 0.21
CA LEU A 40 -2.61 -0.05 -1.23
C LEU A 40 -1.86 1.24 -1.61
N ALA A 41 -0.75 1.09 -2.31
CA ALA A 41 0.06 2.20 -2.78
C ALA A 41 -0.32 2.59 -4.21
N LYS A 42 -0.60 3.88 -4.42
CA LYS A 42 -0.94 4.44 -5.73
C LYS A 42 -0.06 5.66 -6.03
N GLY A 43 0.58 5.68 -7.19
CA GLY A 43 1.38 6.80 -7.65
C GLY A 43 0.66 7.63 -8.71
N ASP A 44 -0.08 6.98 -9.61
CA ASP A 44 -0.74 7.63 -10.73
C ASP A 44 -2.13 8.14 -10.31
N LEU A 45 -2.16 9.37 -9.80
CA LEU A 45 -3.39 9.99 -9.31
C LEU A 45 -4.32 10.42 -10.44
N SER A 46 -5.61 10.11 -10.31
CA SER A 46 -6.67 10.65 -11.16
C SER A 46 -6.83 12.17 -10.96
N PRO A 47 -7.45 12.89 -11.92
CA PRO A 47 -7.72 14.33 -11.76
C PRO A 47 -8.48 14.66 -10.47
N GLU A 48 -9.41 13.81 -10.06
CA GLU A 48 -10.18 13.95 -8.83
C GLU A 48 -9.29 13.76 -7.59
N GLU A 49 -8.42 12.75 -7.59
CA GLU A 49 -7.47 12.50 -6.50
C GLU A 49 -6.41 13.62 -6.40
N GLN A 50 -6.02 14.21 -7.53
CA GLN A 50 -5.16 15.40 -7.57
C GLN A 50 -5.88 16.63 -7.01
N ALA A 51 -7.19 16.76 -7.25
CA ALA A 51 -8.03 17.81 -6.69
C ALA A 51 -8.38 17.62 -5.21
N GLY A 52 -7.90 16.54 -4.57
CA GLY A 52 -8.05 16.28 -3.14
C GLY A 52 -9.12 15.24 -2.79
N ALA A 53 -9.66 14.52 -3.77
CA ALA A 53 -10.50 13.35 -3.48
C ALA A 53 -9.70 12.27 -2.73
N GLU A 54 -10.43 11.41 -2.01
CA GLU A 54 -9.85 10.24 -1.36
C GLU A 54 -9.17 9.33 -2.39
N LEU A 55 -7.98 8.82 -2.04
CA LEU A 55 -7.23 7.87 -2.85
C LEU A 55 -8.03 6.60 -3.09
N LEU A 56 -8.03 6.10 -4.33
CA LEU A 56 -8.78 4.91 -4.73
C LEU A 56 -10.28 5.07 -4.43
N SER A 57 -10.83 6.26 -4.63
CA SER A 57 -12.29 6.51 -4.61
C SER A 57 -12.96 6.20 -5.95
N GLY A 58 -12.16 6.07 -7.02
CA GLY A 58 -12.61 5.77 -8.38
C GLY A 58 -12.97 4.29 -8.66
N PRO A 59 -13.27 3.96 -9.92
CA PRO A 59 -13.64 2.60 -10.36
C PRO A 59 -12.57 1.54 -10.04
N ASP A 60 -11.31 1.94 -10.03
CA ASP A 60 -10.17 1.11 -9.68
C ASP A 60 -10.16 0.74 -8.20
N GLY A 61 -10.33 1.70 -7.30
CA GLY A 61 -10.47 1.39 -5.88
C GLY A 61 -11.67 0.49 -5.58
N VAL A 62 -12.81 0.72 -6.22
CA VAL A 62 -14.00 -0.14 -6.08
C VAL A 62 -13.72 -1.56 -6.55
N ALA A 63 -13.05 -1.73 -7.69
CA ALA A 63 -12.70 -3.05 -8.22
C ALA A 63 -11.69 -3.77 -7.32
N LEU A 64 -10.67 -3.06 -6.83
CA LEU A 64 -9.62 -3.61 -5.98
C LEU A 64 -10.19 -4.07 -4.63
N ARG A 65 -11.02 -3.25 -3.98
CA ARG A 65 -11.71 -3.62 -2.72
C ARG A 65 -12.61 -4.85 -2.91
N LYS A 66 -13.35 -4.94 -4.02
CA LYS A 66 -14.15 -6.14 -4.35
C LYS A 66 -13.28 -7.39 -4.53
N SER A 67 -12.13 -7.25 -5.19
CA SER A 67 -11.20 -8.35 -5.37
C SER A 67 -10.61 -8.82 -4.03
N LEU A 68 -10.18 -7.89 -3.17
CA LEU A 68 -9.62 -8.23 -1.87
C LEU A 68 -10.66 -8.83 -0.92
N ALA A 69 -11.89 -8.29 -0.90
CA ALA A 69 -12.99 -8.88 -0.13
C ALA A 69 -13.26 -10.32 -0.56
N LYS A 70 -13.16 -10.62 -1.88
CA LYS A 70 -13.29 -11.99 -2.40
C LYS A 70 -12.14 -12.91 -2.00
N LEU A 71 -10.97 -12.37 -1.64
CA LEU A 71 -9.86 -13.13 -1.08
C LEU A 71 -9.99 -13.35 0.44
N GLY A 72 -10.92 -12.67 1.10
CA GLY A 72 -11.17 -12.78 2.53
C GLY A 72 -10.62 -11.63 3.38
N TYR A 73 -10.17 -10.53 2.78
CA TYR A 73 -9.87 -9.31 3.54
C TYR A 73 -11.15 -8.63 4.01
N GLU A 74 -11.13 -8.03 5.20
CA GLU A 74 -12.29 -7.37 5.77
C GLU A 74 -12.61 -6.05 5.04
N PRO A 75 -13.88 -5.75 4.72
CA PRO A 75 -14.30 -4.54 3.99
C PRO A 75 -13.98 -3.20 4.65
N GLU A 76 -13.61 -3.20 5.93
CA GLU A 76 -13.22 -2.01 6.69
C GLU A 76 -11.71 -1.94 6.93
N ASP A 77 -10.97 -2.97 6.51
CA ASP A 77 -9.55 -3.12 6.76
C ASP A 77 -8.72 -2.79 5.52
N TRP A 78 -8.64 -1.50 5.19
CA TRP A 78 -7.78 -1.03 4.10
C TRP A 78 -7.04 0.22 4.52
N CYS A 79 -5.74 0.25 4.24
CA CYS A 79 -4.97 1.48 4.23
C CYS A 79 -4.61 1.85 2.79
N THR A 80 -4.61 3.14 2.47
CA THR A 80 -4.10 3.65 1.19
C THR A 80 -2.97 4.64 1.44
N ILE A 81 -1.98 4.65 0.54
CA ILE A 81 -0.88 5.62 0.57
C ILE A 81 -0.58 6.10 -0.85
N CYS A 82 -0.30 7.39 -0.99
CA CYS A 82 0.14 7.96 -2.25
C CYS A 82 1.67 7.90 -2.35
N LEU A 83 2.17 7.24 -3.38
CA LEU A 83 3.60 7.15 -3.70
C LEU A 83 3.84 7.57 -5.16
N PRO A 84 3.87 8.88 -5.47
CA PRO A 84 4.11 9.37 -6.82
C PRO A 84 5.48 8.93 -7.35
N GLU A 85 5.63 8.99 -8.68
CA GLU A 85 6.89 8.65 -9.34
C GLU A 85 8.06 9.47 -8.77
N PRO A 86 9.20 8.86 -8.44
CA PRO A 86 10.37 9.58 -7.94
C PRO A 86 10.80 10.72 -8.88
N GLY A 87 11.05 11.89 -8.30
CA GLY A 87 11.40 13.10 -9.06
C GLY A 87 10.20 13.88 -9.62
N SER A 88 8.97 13.35 -9.53
CA SER A 88 7.75 14.09 -9.84
C SER A 88 7.36 15.07 -8.72
N LEU A 89 6.42 15.97 -9.02
CA LEU A 89 5.87 16.89 -8.02
C LEU A 89 5.11 16.10 -6.94
N GLY A 90 5.52 16.25 -5.68
CA GLY A 90 4.94 15.52 -4.56
C GLY A 90 5.55 14.14 -4.29
N ALA A 91 6.59 13.76 -5.04
CA ALA A 91 7.38 12.57 -4.74
C ALA A 91 7.99 12.66 -3.33
N LEU A 92 7.86 11.58 -2.57
CA LEU A 92 8.39 11.50 -1.22
C LEU A 92 9.85 11.07 -1.24
N PRO A 93 10.73 11.64 -0.41
CA PRO A 93 12.09 11.13 -0.25
C PRO A 93 12.10 9.67 0.21
N THR A 94 13.06 8.87 -0.28
CA THR A 94 13.15 7.44 0.06
C THR A 94 13.14 7.13 1.55
N PRO A 95 13.78 7.92 2.46
CA PRO A 95 13.68 7.66 3.90
C PRO A 95 12.26 7.89 4.44
N LEU A 96 11.52 8.86 3.89
CA LEU A 96 10.14 9.15 4.29
C LEU A 96 9.18 8.06 3.83
N VAL A 97 9.41 7.46 2.65
CA VAL A 97 8.63 6.28 2.19
C VAL A 97 8.83 5.12 3.16
N ARG A 98 10.08 4.80 3.52
CA ARG A 98 10.38 3.76 4.52
C ARG A 98 9.74 4.05 5.86
N GLU A 99 9.85 5.29 6.35
CA GLU A 99 9.26 5.72 7.62
C GLU A 99 7.73 5.57 7.62
N ALA A 100 7.06 5.99 6.55
CA ALA A 100 5.61 5.87 6.42
C ALA A 100 5.16 4.41 6.39
N LEU A 101 5.82 3.56 5.60
CA LEU A 101 5.50 2.13 5.54
C LEU A 101 5.80 1.41 6.86
N THR A 102 6.87 1.81 7.57
CA THR A 102 7.19 1.28 8.90
C THR A 102 6.16 1.71 9.93
N ALA A 103 5.65 2.94 9.86
CA ALA A 103 4.61 3.43 10.77
C ALA A 103 3.26 2.74 10.54
N LEU A 104 2.96 2.37 9.29
CA LEU A 104 1.76 1.59 8.94
C LEU A 104 1.91 0.10 9.24
N ASP A 105 3.14 -0.41 9.27
CA ASP A 105 3.50 -1.81 9.55
C ASP A 105 2.59 -2.85 8.86
N PRO A 106 2.38 -2.76 7.52
CA PRO A 106 1.47 -3.66 6.85
C PRO A 106 2.08 -5.06 6.71
N ALA A 107 1.26 -6.09 6.85
CA ALA A 107 1.66 -7.44 6.46
C ALA A 107 1.79 -7.59 4.93
N THR A 108 1.03 -6.79 4.16
CA THR A 108 1.00 -6.82 2.69
C THR A 108 0.92 -5.42 2.11
N LEU A 109 1.83 -5.10 1.19
CA LEU A 109 1.85 -3.88 0.39
C LEU A 109 1.53 -4.21 -1.07
N VAL A 110 0.51 -3.57 -1.63
CA VAL A 110 0.14 -3.72 -3.03
C VAL A 110 0.44 -2.43 -3.77
N CYS A 111 1.39 -2.48 -4.72
CA CYS A 111 1.67 -1.36 -5.61
C CYS A 111 0.72 -1.42 -6.82
N CYS A 112 -0.23 -0.49 -6.87
CA CYS A 112 -1.29 -0.49 -7.88
C CYS A 112 -0.79 -0.16 -9.29
N ASP A 113 0.29 0.60 -9.38
CA ASP A 113 0.87 1.12 -10.62
C ASP A 113 2.41 1.13 -10.56
N GLU A 114 3.03 1.49 -11.68
CA GLU A 114 4.48 1.48 -11.84
C GLU A 114 5.16 2.59 -11.01
N ALA A 115 4.51 3.75 -10.89
CA ALA A 115 5.01 4.86 -10.07
C ALA A 115 5.15 4.45 -8.59
N ALA A 116 4.13 3.82 -8.02
CA ALA A 116 4.19 3.28 -6.66
C ALA A 116 5.25 2.18 -6.52
N ALA A 117 5.35 1.28 -7.50
CA ALA A 117 6.36 0.22 -7.50
C ALA A 117 7.79 0.80 -7.53
N GLN A 118 8.03 1.82 -8.37
CA GLN A 118 9.32 2.51 -8.45
C GLN A 118 9.68 3.21 -7.15
N ALA A 119 8.73 3.90 -6.50
CA ALA A 119 8.96 4.53 -5.21
C ALA A 119 9.35 3.51 -4.13
N VAL A 120 8.74 2.32 -4.14
CA VAL A 120 9.10 1.23 -3.22
C VAL A 120 10.47 0.64 -3.56
N ARG A 121 10.80 0.47 -4.85
CA ARG A 121 12.14 0.02 -5.27
C ARG A 121 13.23 0.96 -4.80
N ASP A 122 13.05 2.26 -4.98
CA ASP A 122 14.03 3.26 -4.53
C ASP A 122 14.15 3.30 -3.00
N ALA A 123 13.02 3.10 -2.31
CA ALA A 123 13.00 3.05 -0.85
C ALA A 123 13.73 1.84 -0.27
N TYR A 124 13.70 0.68 -0.94
CA TYR A 124 14.29 -0.57 -0.45
C TYR A 124 15.34 -1.14 -1.42
N ALA A 125 16.04 -0.27 -2.14
CA ALA A 125 16.98 -0.67 -3.18
C ALA A 125 18.06 -1.64 -2.67
N ASP A 126 18.60 -1.38 -1.47
CA ASP A 126 19.60 -2.24 -0.86
C ASP A 126 19.03 -3.62 -0.52
N ASP A 127 17.84 -3.70 0.11
CA ASP A 127 17.19 -4.96 0.46
C ASP A 127 16.81 -5.78 -0.80
N LEU A 128 16.36 -5.11 -1.85
CA LEU A 128 15.97 -5.75 -3.11
C LEU A 128 17.18 -6.23 -3.91
N ALA A 129 18.32 -5.53 -3.84
CA ALA A 129 19.56 -5.92 -4.50
C ALA A 129 20.17 -7.22 -3.95
N GLU A 130 19.80 -7.62 -2.73
CA GLU A 130 20.21 -8.89 -2.13
C GLU A 130 19.44 -10.10 -2.68
N LEU A 131 18.33 -9.86 -3.39
CA LEU A 131 17.53 -10.94 -3.98
C LEU A 131 18.25 -11.58 -5.17
N GLN A 132 18.18 -12.91 -5.25
CA GLN A 132 18.80 -13.67 -6.34
C GLN A 132 18.03 -13.55 -7.66
N SER A 133 16.71 -13.37 -7.58
CA SER A 133 15.82 -13.25 -8.74
C SER A 133 15.79 -11.80 -9.22
N PHE A 134 16.19 -11.57 -10.47
CA PHE A 134 16.16 -10.25 -11.07
C PHE A 134 14.74 -9.68 -11.15
N GLN A 135 13.75 -10.52 -11.46
CA GLN A 135 12.34 -10.11 -11.54
C GLN A 135 11.81 -9.67 -10.17
N GLU A 136 12.22 -10.35 -9.10
CA GLU A 136 11.82 -9.98 -7.73
C GLU A 136 12.55 -8.71 -7.27
N ALA A 137 13.86 -8.58 -7.55
CA ALA A 137 14.64 -7.38 -7.26
C ALA A 137 14.07 -6.14 -7.96
N MET A 138 13.57 -6.31 -9.18
CA MET A 138 12.93 -5.25 -9.97
C MET A 138 11.44 -5.08 -9.67
N LEU A 139 10.89 -5.77 -8.66
CA LEU A 139 9.45 -5.77 -8.34
C LEU A 139 8.58 -5.89 -9.61
N GLU A 140 8.94 -6.81 -10.51
CA GLU A 140 8.18 -6.98 -11.76
C GLU A 140 6.72 -7.33 -11.44
N PRO A 141 5.75 -6.81 -12.21
CA PRO A 141 4.35 -7.04 -11.92
C PRO A 141 3.94 -8.53 -11.88
N GLY A 142 3.43 -8.97 -10.73
CA GLY A 142 2.93 -10.32 -10.51
C GLY A 142 3.83 -11.27 -9.73
N TYR A 143 5.00 -10.81 -9.27
CA TYR A 143 5.80 -11.53 -8.27
C TYR A 143 5.49 -11.01 -6.87
N VAL A 144 5.36 -11.92 -5.91
CA VAL A 144 5.26 -11.58 -4.48
C VAL A 144 6.66 -11.63 -3.90
N VAL A 145 7.13 -10.48 -3.41
CA VAL A 145 8.48 -10.29 -2.90
C VAL A 145 8.41 -9.97 -1.41
N TYR A 146 9.33 -10.51 -0.61
CA TYR A 146 9.39 -10.18 0.82
C TYR A 146 10.49 -9.15 1.06
N VAL A 147 10.09 -7.98 1.55
CA VAL A 147 11.00 -6.89 1.89
C VAL A 147 10.83 -6.58 3.36
N ARG A 148 11.88 -6.78 4.16
CA ARG A 148 11.87 -6.56 5.63
C ARG A 148 10.71 -7.29 6.36
N GLY A 149 10.23 -8.42 5.83
CA GLY A 149 9.11 -9.19 6.39
C GLY A 149 7.72 -8.83 5.83
N VAL A 150 7.61 -7.77 5.03
CA VAL A 150 6.37 -7.37 4.35
C VAL A 150 6.25 -8.05 2.99
N ARG A 151 5.07 -8.59 2.66
CA ARG A 151 4.77 -9.06 1.29
C ARG A 151 4.50 -7.88 0.38
N VAL A 152 5.29 -7.70 -0.67
CA VAL A 152 5.12 -6.65 -1.67
C VAL A 152 4.68 -7.29 -2.99
N LEU A 153 3.61 -6.77 -3.60
CA LEU A 153 3.14 -7.17 -4.92
C LEU A 153 2.93 -5.95 -5.80
N ALA A 154 3.60 -5.89 -6.96
CA ALA A 154 3.29 -4.93 -8.01
C ALA A 154 2.21 -5.45 -8.97
N LEU A 155 1.22 -4.61 -9.29
CA LEU A 155 0.14 -4.95 -10.22
C LEU A 155 0.41 -4.47 -11.66
N GLY A 156 1.29 -3.49 -11.87
CA GLY A 156 1.70 -3.03 -13.20
C GLY A 156 0.63 -2.24 -13.96
N GLY A 157 -0.19 -1.44 -13.26
CA GLY A 157 -1.19 -0.55 -13.86
C GLY A 157 -2.63 -1.06 -13.75
N PHE A 158 -3.11 -1.23 -12.52
CA PHE A 158 -4.44 -1.81 -12.24
C PHE A 158 -5.60 -1.01 -12.86
N ALA A 159 -5.56 0.33 -12.78
CA ALA A 159 -6.62 1.18 -13.33
C ALA A 159 -6.78 1.00 -14.85
N SER A 160 -5.67 1.00 -15.59
CA SER A 160 -5.63 0.80 -17.04
C SER A 160 -6.15 -0.58 -17.45
N ALA A 161 -5.92 -1.60 -16.62
CA ALA A 161 -6.38 -2.97 -16.88
C ALA A 161 -7.91 -3.11 -16.86
N LEU A 162 -8.67 -2.18 -16.28
CA LEU A 162 -10.13 -2.29 -16.15
C LEU A 162 -10.89 -2.13 -17.48
N GLY A 163 -10.23 -1.67 -18.54
CA GLY A 163 -10.80 -1.60 -19.89
C GLY A 163 -10.78 -2.94 -20.64
N ASP A 164 -9.91 -3.88 -20.24
CA ASP A 164 -9.62 -5.11 -20.99
C ASP A 164 -9.91 -6.36 -20.14
N GLN A 165 -10.71 -7.28 -20.67
CA GLN A 165 -11.13 -8.49 -19.96
C GLN A 165 -9.96 -9.44 -19.66
N ARG A 166 -8.99 -9.57 -20.56
CA ARG A 166 -7.79 -10.40 -20.36
C ARG A 166 -6.90 -9.77 -19.29
N GLN A 167 -6.75 -8.45 -19.31
CA GLN A 167 -5.96 -7.74 -18.29
C GLN A 167 -6.62 -7.83 -16.90
N LYS A 168 -7.95 -7.75 -16.79
CA LYS A 168 -8.67 -8.02 -15.53
C LYS A 168 -8.39 -9.41 -14.99
N GLN A 169 -8.42 -10.43 -15.85
CA GLN A 169 -8.12 -11.81 -15.43
C GLN A 169 -6.67 -11.95 -14.97
N LEU A 170 -5.73 -11.25 -15.61
CA LEU A 170 -4.33 -11.20 -15.18
C LEU A 170 -4.19 -10.52 -13.82
N MET A 171 -4.79 -9.34 -13.62
CA MET A 171 -4.80 -8.67 -12.31
C MET A 171 -5.37 -9.56 -11.22
N TRP A 172 -6.47 -10.26 -11.52
CA TRP A 172 -7.06 -11.21 -10.59
C TRP A 172 -6.14 -12.39 -10.30
N ALA A 173 -5.43 -12.91 -11.29
CA ALA A 173 -4.43 -13.96 -11.08
C ALA A 173 -3.29 -13.50 -10.17
N ARG A 174 -2.84 -12.25 -10.31
CA ARG A 174 -1.83 -11.63 -9.43
C ARG A 174 -2.34 -11.50 -7.99
N LEU A 175 -3.53 -10.92 -7.79
CA LEU A 175 -4.13 -10.73 -6.46
C LEU A 175 -4.37 -12.06 -5.72
N LYS A 176 -4.70 -13.14 -6.41
CA LYS A 176 -4.87 -14.47 -5.78
C LYS A 176 -3.62 -15.00 -5.06
N GLN A 177 -2.44 -14.44 -5.32
CA GLN A 177 -1.21 -14.82 -4.63
C GLN A 177 -1.10 -14.24 -3.21
N ILE A 178 -1.93 -13.25 -2.87
CA ILE A 178 -1.88 -12.55 -1.59
C ILE A 178 -3.18 -12.71 -0.78
N PRO A 179 -3.63 -13.93 -0.44
CA PRO A 179 -4.71 -14.08 0.54
C PRO A 179 -4.28 -13.47 1.89
N PRO A 180 -5.23 -13.08 2.76
CA PRO A 180 -4.90 -12.65 4.12
C PRO A 180 -4.03 -13.70 4.81
N LEU A 181 -3.01 -13.26 5.55
CA LEU A 181 -2.13 -14.17 6.29
C LEU A 181 -2.78 -14.75 7.56
N GLY A 182 -4.01 -14.35 7.88
CA GLY A 182 -4.64 -14.59 9.18
C GLY A 182 -4.16 -13.59 10.24
N GLU A 183 -4.66 -13.73 11.47
CA GLU A 183 -4.05 -13.04 12.62
C GLU A 183 -2.62 -13.59 12.81
N PRO A 184 -1.60 -12.72 12.98
CA PRO A 184 -0.31 -13.18 13.44
C PRO A 184 -0.42 -13.65 14.90
N PHE A 185 0.19 -14.79 15.20
CA PHE A 185 0.32 -15.34 16.56
C PHE A 185 1.08 -14.40 17.50
#